data_AF-A0A655BL21-F1
#
_entry.id   AF-A0A655BL21-F1
#
_cell.length_a   1.000
_cell.length_b   1.000
_cell.length_c   1.000
_cell.angle_alpha   90.00
_cell.angle_beta   90.00
_cell.angle_gamma   90.00
#
_symmetry.space_group_name_H-M   'P 1'
#
loop_
_entity.id
_entity.type
_entity.pdbx_description
1 polymer ?
#
loop_
_entity_poly.entity_id
_entity_poly.type
_entity_poly.pdbx_seq_one_letter_code
_entity_poly.pdbx_strand_id
1 'polypeptide(L)' 'MQHFRKLPGLMENPRLFTEYPRMAANIVGDLFTVDGGPVPPLRKTILSHAKKIGLVNLLKDGIKGATAL' A
#
# COMPACT_ATOMS: atom_id res chain seq x y z
N MET A 1 11.61 25.78 6.17
CA MET A 1 10.56 24.88 6.72
C MET A 1 9.37 24.66 5.75
N GLN A 2 9.54 24.75 4.42
CA GLN A 2 8.42 24.59 3.47
C GLN A 2 8.16 23.13 3.03
N HIS A 3 9.12 22.23 3.23
CA HIS A 3 9.08 20.85 2.72
C HIS A 3 7.97 19.96 3.31
N PHE A 4 7.30 20.41 4.38
CA PHE A 4 6.30 19.63 5.10
C PHE A 4 4.91 20.28 5.11
N ARG A 5 4.65 21.33 4.32
CA ARG A 5 3.36 22.03 4.33
C ARG A 5 2.15 21.14 3.99
N LYS A 6 2.35 20.07 3.24
CA LYS A 6 1.29 19.13 2.83
C LYS A 6 1.21 17.87 3.71
N LEU A 7 2.14 17.68 4.67
CA LEU A 7 2.11 16.55 5.61
C LEU A 7 0.83 16.48 6.45
N PRO A 8 0.25 17.59 6.95
CA PRO A 8 -0.98 17.53 7.74
C PRO A 8 -2.14 16.90 6.97
N GLY A 9 -2.36 17.32 5.72
CA GLY A 9 -3.42 16.75 4.86
C GLY A 9 -3.16 15.30 4.45
N LEU A 10 -1.89 14.85 4.42
CA LEU A 10 -1.55 13.44 4.25
C LEU A 10 -1.86 12.61 5.50
N MET A 11 -1.60 13.18 6.69
CA MET A 11 -1.86 12.55 7.99
C MET A 11 -3.36 12.38 8.28
N GLU A 12 -4.21 13.19 7.65
CA GLU A 12 -5.67 13.08 7.75
C GLU A 12 -6.26 11.83 7.07
N ASN A 13 -5.49 11.10 6.26
CA ASN A 13 -5.95 9.84 5.68
C ASN A 13 -5.62 8.66 6.61
N PRO A 14 -6.60 8.11 7.37
CA PRO A 14 -6.36 7.05 8.34
C PRO A 14 -5.83 5.74 7.72
N ARG A 15 -6.02 5.53 6.40
CA ARG A 15 -5.53 4.33 5.69
C ARG A 15 -4.01 4.29 5.58
N LEU A 16 -3.35 5.45 5.58
CA LEU A 16 -1.89 5.55 5.52
C LEU A 16 -1.20 4.92 6.74
N PHE A 17 -1.89 4.89 7.87
CA PHE A 17 -1.35 4.37 9.13
C PHE A 17 -1.91 3.00 9.49
N THR A 18 -2.97 2.54 8.83
CA THR A 18 -3.65 1.27 9.16
C THR A 18 -3.54 0.25 8.04
N GLU A 19 -4.02 0.58 6.84
CA GLU A 19 -4.16 -0.36 5.73
C GLU A 19 -2.85 -0.55 4.96
N TYR A 20 -2.10 0.52 4.65
CA TYR A 20 -0.86 0.41 3.89
C TYR A 20 0.28 -0.31 4.64
N PRO A 21 0.55 -0.03 5.93
CA PRO A 21 1.57 -0.77 6.66
C PRO A 21 1.23 -2.26 6.78
N ARG A 22 -0.05 -2.59 7.00
CA ARG A 22 -0.53 -3.97 7.04
C ARG A 22 -0.41 -4.67 5.69
N MET A 23 -0.70 -3.97 4.59
CA MET A 23 -0.52 -4.50 3.25
C MET A 23 0.96 -4.82 2.97
N ALA A 24 1.87 -3.89 3.31
CA ALA A 24 3.30 -4.09 3.13
C ALA A 24 3.81 -5.26 3.97
N ALA A 25 3.39 -5.37 5.24
CA ALA A 25 3.74 -6.49 6.11
C ALA A 25 3.27 -7.83 5.54
N ASN A 26 2.04 -7.90 5.00
CA ASN A 26 1.53 -9.12 4.38
C ASN A 26 2.28 -9.48 3.09
N ILE A 27 2.63 -8.51 2.24
CA ILE A 27 3.40 -8.78 1.01
C ILE A 27 4.78 -9.32 1.36
N VAL A 28 5.47 -8.72 2.34
CA VAL A 28 6.77 -9.21 2.81
C VAL A 28 6.62 -10.59 3.45
N GLY A 29 5.58 -10.80 4.25
CA GLY A 29 5.22 -12.10 4.80
C GLY A 29 5.05 -13.17 3.72
N ASP A 30 4.25 -12.92 2.70
CA ASP A 30 4.01 -13.84 1.58
C ASP A 30 5.27 -14.09 0.74
N LEU A 31 6.22 -13.15 0.70
CA LEU A 31 7.47 -13.32 -0.04
C LEU A 31 8.52 -14.14 0.70
N PHE A 32 8.54 -14.05 2.02
CA PHE A 32 9.56 -14.70 2.86
C PHE A 32 9.01 -15.92 3.62
N THR A 33 7.71 -16.17 3.57
CA THR A 33 7.12 -17.42 4.06
C THR A 33 7.37 -18.51 3.04
N VAL A 34 8.18 -19.50 3.42
CA VAL A 34 8.42 -20.70 2.61
C VAL A 34 7.51 -21.81 3.13
N ASP A 35 6.35 -21.94 2.50
CA ASP A 35 5.29 -22.90 2.79
C ASP A 35 5.41 -24.19 1.94
N GLY A 36 6.52 -24.36 1.22
CA GLY A 36 6.84 -25.57 0.44
C GLY A 36 6.04 -25.72 -0.87
N GLY A 37 5.13 -24.79 -1.16
CA GLY A 37 4.36 -24.73 -2.40
C GLY A 37 5.05 -23.93 -3.52
N PRO A 38 4.53 -23.97 -4.75
CA PRO A 38 5.05 -23.18 -5.85
C PRO A 38 4.85 -21.67 -5.59
N VAL A 39 5.95 -20.91 -5.61
CA VAL A 39 5.93 -19.44 -5.39
C VAL A 39 5.10 -18.77 -6.50
N PRO A 40 3.97 -18.10 -6.17
CA PRO A 40 3.18 -17.40 -7.17
C PRO A 40 3.93 -16.17 -7.71
N PRO A 41 3.66 -15.73 -8.95
CA PRO A 41 4.26 -14.51 -9.48
C PRO A 41 3.95 -13.30 -8.60
N LEU A 42 4.98 -12.52 -8.22
CA LEU A 42 4.88 -11.34 -7.34
C LEU A 42 3.72 -10.38 -7.71
N ARG A 43 3.51 -10.16 -9.02
CA ARG A 43 2.40 -9.36 -9.55
C ARG A 43 1.01 -9.85 -9.11
N LYS A 44 0.79 -11.17 -8.98
CA LYS A 44 -0.47 -11.74 -8.49
C LYS A 44 -0.66 -11.49 -7.00
N THR A 45 0.40 -11.61 -6.21
CA THR A 45 0.37 -11.33 -4.77
C THR A 45 0.02 -9.86 -4.51
N ILE A 46 0.69 -8.93 -5.21
CA ILE A 46 0.41 -7.49 -5.13
C ILE A 46 -1.03 -7.19 -5.57
N LEU A 47 -1.48 -7.76 -6.70
CA LEU A 47 -2.84 -7.53 -7.21
C LEU A 47 -3.93 -8.08 -6.27
N SER A 48 -3.68 -9.23 -5.63
CA SER A 48 -4.57 -9.81 -4.62
C SER A 48 -4.72 -8.88 -3.41
N HIS A 49 -3.61 -8.31 -2.93
CA HIS A 49 -3.60 -7.36 -1.83
C HIS A 49 -4.27 -6.02 -2.21
N ALA A 50 -3.98 -5.50 -3.39
CA ALA A 50 -4.63 -4.29 -3.93
C ALA A 50 -6.14 -4.46 -4.09
N LYS A 51 -6.62 -5.66 -4.48
CA LYS A 51 -8.05 -5.97 -4.54
C LYS A 51 -8.72 -5.94 -3.18
N LYS A 52 -8.05 -6.39 -2.11
CA LYS A 52 -8.59 -6.39 -0.74
C LYS A 52 -8.83 -4.96 -0.20
N ILE A 53 -7.99 -4.00 -0.59
CA ILE A 53 -8.09 -2.58 -0.18
C ILE A 53 -8.98 -1.76 -1.15
N GLY A 54 -9.23 -2.30 -2.33
CA GLY A 54 -10.03 -1.71 -3.40
C GLY A 54 -9.16 -0.88 -4.35
N LEU A 55 -9.07 -1.32 -5.62
CA LEU A 55 -8.23 -0.66 -6.63
C LEU A 55 -8.56 0.81 -6.82
N VAL A 56 -9.84 1.19 -6.69
CA VAL A 56 -10.30 2.58 -6.84
C VAL A 56 -9.76 3.49 -5.73
N ASN A 57 -9.66 2.97 -4.50
CA ASN A 57 -9.07 3.70 -3.38
C ASN A 57 -7.56 3.87 -3.57
N LEU A 58 -6.88 2.79 -3.99
CA LEU A 58 -5.44 2.81 -4.27
C LEU A 58 -5.09 3.80 -5.39
N LEU A 59 -5.89 3.85 -6.46
CA LEU A 59 -5.73 4.81 -7.56
C LEU A 59 -5.95 6.26 -7.09
N LYS A 60 -7.03 6.52 -6.35
CA LYS A 60 -7.32 7.86 -5.81
C LYS A 60 -6.23 8.34 -4.87
N ASP A 61 -5.75 7.46 -4.00
CA ASP A 61 -4.69 7.78 -3.04
C ASP A 61 -3.34 7.95 -3.74
N GLY A 62 -3.04 7.16 -4.78
CA GLY A 62 -1.84 7.31 -5.59
C GLY A 62 -1.78 8.65 -6.32
N ILE A 63 -2.90 9.09 -6.91
CA ILE A 63 -3.00 10.41 -7.58
C ILE A 63 -2.85 11.56 -6.57
N LYS A 64 -3.50 11.45 -5.40
CA LYS A 64 -3.35 12.43 -4.32
C LYS A 64 -1.92 12.49 -3.77
N GLY A 65 -1.26 11.35 -3.62
CA GLY A 65 0.13 11.28 -3.18
C GLY A 65 1.09 11.91 -4.19
N ALA A 66 0.91 11.63 -5.48
CA ALA A 66 1.73 12.19 -6.56
C ALA A 66 1.57 13.71 -6.71
N THR A 67 0.35 14.23 -6.50
CA THR A 67 0.06 15.68 -6.50
C THR A 67 0.43 16.38 -5.18
N ALA A 68 0.67 15.61 -4.12
CA ALA A 68 1.14 16.11 -2.84
C ALA A 68 2.67 16.26 -2.78
N LEU A 69 3.43 15.54 -3.61
CA LEU A 69 4.84 15.85 -3.89
C LEU A 69 4.99 17.17 -4.66
#